data_AF-A0A518CMM4-F1
#
_entry.id   AF-A0A518CMM4-F1
#
_cell.length_a   1.000
_cell.length_b   1.000
_cell.length_c   1.000
_cell.angle_alpha   90.00
_cell.angle_beta   90.00
_cell.angle_gamma   90.00
#
_symmetry.space_group_name_H-M   'P 1'
#
loop_
_entity.id
_entity.type
_entity.pdbx_description
1 polymer ?
#
loop_
_entity_poly.entity_id
_entity_poly.type
_entity_poly.pdbx_seq_one_letter_code
_entity_poly.pdbx_strand_id
1 'polypeptide(L)'
;MGWLFRVGLSRKELIAERTQEWERTGDDGMEVKTTCLANCFRGNTFSGVLWSVWERTFQKDDGDIQPTERWIACDLLRYQSDAWGYKDMDEAMGPYYYSCPMKYLEMVPMDQFGGNTEWRETVHSHHERRRQKRRNAQIESA
;
A
#
# COMPACT_ATOMS: atom_id res chain seq x y z
N MET A 1 -15.31 -2.00 -6.46
CA MET A 1 -14.33 -3.04 -6.82
C MET A 1 -14.63 -4.33 -6.05
N GLY A 2 -14.64 -5.47 -6.74
CA GLY A 2 -14.91 -6.80 -6.16
C GLY A 2 -13.62 -7.53 -5.76
N TRP A 3 -13.76 -8.76 -5.25
CA TRP A 3 -12.61 -9.64 -5.01
C TRP A 3 -12.17 -10.32 -6.30
N LEU A 4 -10.86 -10.38 -6.52
CA LEU A 4 -10.24 -11.15 -7.60
C LEU A 4 -9.46 -12.30 -6.98
N PHE A 5 -9.86 -13.54 -7.28
CA PHE A 5 -9.20 -14.75 -6.80
C PHE A 5 -8.26 -15.32 -7.86
N ARG A 6 -7.12 -15.80 -7.41
CA ARG A 6 -6.07 -16.42 -8.20
C ARG A 6 -5.88 -17.86 -7.71
N VAL A 7 -6.30 -18.81 -8.52
CA VAL A 7 -6.19 -20.25 -8.20
C VAL A 7 -4.74 -20.70 -8.32
N GLY A 8 -4.27 -21.50 -7.36
CA GLY A 8 -2.92 -22.08 -7.38
C GLY A 8 -1.78 -21.14 -6.97
N LEU A 9 -2.06 -19.87 -6.68
CA LEU A 9 -1.08 -18.91 -6.20
C LEU A 9 -1.00 -18.93 -4.67
N SER A 10 0.21 -19.01 -4.13
CA SER A 10 0.47 -18.78 -2.72
C SER A 10 0.34 -17.29 -2.37
N ARG A 11 0.18 -16.97 -1.08
CA ARG A 11 0.19 -15.59 -0.59
C ARG A 11 1.45 -14.83 -1.03
N LYS A 12 2.61 -15.50 -1.00
CA LYS A 12 3.89 -14.88 -1.33
C LYS A 12 3.95 -14.50 -2.82
N GLU A 13 3.49 -15.39 -3.68
CA GLU A 13 3.45 -15.13 -5.13
C GLU A 13 2.41 -14.06 -5.45
N LEU A 14 1.24 -14.07 -4.79
CA LEU A 14 0.26 -13.01 -4.95
C LEU A 14 0.83 -11.63 -4.52
N ILE A 15 1.56 -11.56 -3.41
CA ILE A 15 2.24 -10.33 -2.99
C ILE A 15 3.26 -9.90 -4.06
N ALA A 16 4.08 -10.84 -4.56
CA ALA A 16 5.08 -10.54 -5.59
C ALA A 16 4.45 -10.02 -6.88
N GLU A 17 3.34 -10.62 -7.34
CA GLU A 17 2.55 -10.16 -8.48
C GLU A 17 1.99 -8.76 -8.24
N ARG A 18 1.41 -8.52 -7.06
CA ARG A 18 0.81 -7.22 -6.72
C ARG A 18 1.83 -6.10 -6.58
N THR A 19 3.07 -6.42 -6.22
CA THR A 19 4.15 -5.44 -6.05
C THR A 19 5.15 -5.46 -7.20
N GLN A 20 4.82 -6.13 -8.31
CA GLN A 20 5.66 -6.15 -9.49
C GLN A 20 5.67 -4.77 -10.13
N GLU A 21 6.84 -4.25 -10.44
CA GLU A 21 7.00 -3.01 -11.21
C GLU A 21 6.55 -3.20 -12.67
N TRP A 22 6.06 -2.14 -13.29
CA TRP A 22 5.66 -2.17 -14.70
C TRP A 22 5.98 -0.86 -15.40
N GLU A 23 6.21 -0.98 -16.70
CA GLU A 23 6.50 0.12 -17.61
C GLU A 23 5.51 0.08 -18.77
N ARG A 24 5.09 1.25 -19.24
CA ARG A 24 4.18 1.39 -20.39
C ARG A 24 4.62 2.57 -21.24
N THR A 25 4.74 2.33 -22.54
CA THR A 25 4.96 3.39 -23.53
C THR A 25 3.63 3.74 -24.17
N GLY A 26 3.21 4.99 -24.06
CA GLY A 26 2.02 5.52 -24.72
C GLY A 26 2.23 5.73 -26.21
N ASP A 27 1.13 5.83 -26.97
CA ASP A 27 1.15 6.06 -28.43
C ASP A 27 1.84 7.38 -28.82
N ASP A 28 1.95 8.32 -27.88
CA ASP A 28 2.60 9.61 -28.05
C ASP A 28 4.10 9.60 -27.70
N GLY A 29 4.68 8.41 -27.42
CA GLY A 29 6.07 8.23 -27.02
C GLY A 29 6.36 8.50 -25.54
N MET A 30 5.33 8.71 -24.72
CA MET A 30 5.50 8.91 -23.28
C MET A 30 5.75 7.58 -22.56
N GLU A 31 6.88 7.45 -21.90
CA GLU A 31 7.23 6.30 -21.06
C GLU A 31 6.79 6.54 -19.62
N VAL A 32 5.97 5.62 -19.11
CA VAL A 32 5.47 5.64 -17.74
C VAL A 32 6.05 4.45 -17.01
N LYS A 33 6.91 4.71 -16.02
CA LYS A 33 7.46 3.68 -15.15
C LYS A 33 6.81 3.75 -13.78
N THR A 34 6.28 2.63 -13.30
CA THR A 34 5.67 2.50 -11.98
C THR A 34 6.45 1.48 -11.15
N THR A 35 7.06 1.95 -10.06
CA THR A 35 7.99 1.17 -9.22
C THR A 35 7.44 1.03 -7.80
N CYS A 36 7.51 -0.17 -7.23
CA CYS A 36 7.17 -0.39 -5.82
C CYS A 36 8.40 -0.09 -4.94
N LEU A 37 8.37 1.02 -4.20
CA LEU A 37 9.47 1.44 -3.32
C LEU A 37 9.55 0.64 -2.03
N ALA A 38 8.39 0.27 -1.47
CA ALA A 38 8.31 -0.52 -0.25
C ALA A 38 6.97 -1.24 -0.17
N ASN A 39 6.95 -2.43 0.42
CA ASN A 39 5.70 -3.11 0.74
C ASN A 39 5.80 -3.92 2.04
N CYS A 40 4.66 -4.16 2.67
CA CYS A 40 4.56 -5.07 3.80
C CYS A 40 3.16 -5.66 3.93
N PHE A 41 3.11 -6.94 4.30
CA PHE A 41 1.86 -7.62 4.64
C PHE A 41 1.62 -7.55 6.15
N ARG A 42 0.42 -7.11 6.55
CA ARG A 42 -0.04 -7.07 7.94
C ARG A 42 -1.36 -7.82 8.08
N GLY A 43 -1.32 -8.96 8.77
CA GLY A 43 -2.52 -9.78 8.97
C GLY A 43 -2.20 -11.09 9.65
N ASN A 44 -3.13 -12.04 9.51
CA ASN A 44 -2.99 -13.40 9.97
C ASN A 44 -2.64 -14.34 8.79
N THR A 45 -2.73 -15.64 9.02
CA THR A 45 -2.39 -16.67 8.02
C THR A 45 -3.30 -16.64 6.79
N PHE A 46 -4.58 -16.29 6.94
CA PHE A 46 -5.60 -16.41 5.89
C PHE A 46 -6.14 -15.07 5.37
N SER A 47 -5.76 -13.96 5.99
CA SER A 47 -6.25 -12.64 5.61
C SER A 47 -5.35 -11.54 6.14
N GLY A 48 -5.30 -10.42 5.42
CA GLY A 48 -4.54 -9.26 5.86
C GLY A 48 -4.59 -8.13 4.85
N VAL A 49 -3.76 -7.14 5.11
CA VAL A 49 -3.58 -5.98 4.25
C VAL A 49 -2.16 -5.99 3.73
N LEU A 50 -2.01 -5.89 2.41
CA LEU A 50 -0.76 -5.56 1.76
C LEU A 50 -0.72 -4.04 1.58
N TRP A 51 0.18 -3.41 2.33
CA TRP A 51 0.52 -2.01 2.14
C TRP A 51 1.68 -1.91 1.16
N SER A 52 1.59 -0.99 0.21
CA SER A 52 2.69 -0.70 -0.72
C SER A 52 2.84 0.80 -0.95
N VAL A 53 4.07 1.25 -1.20
CA VAL A 53 4.40 2.61 -1.63
C VAL A 53 4.83 2.52 -3.07
N TRP A 54 4.15 3.27 -3.92
CA TRP A 54 4.39 3.30 -5.35
C TRP A 54 4.92 4.64 -5.76
N GLU A 55 5.83 4.64 -6.73
CA GLU A 55 6.30 5.82 -7.42
C GLU A 55 6.03 5.67 -8.91
N ARG A 56 5.57 6.74 -9.55
CA ARG A 56 5.36 6.80 -10.99
C ARG A 56 6.13 7.98 -11.58
N THR A 57 7.01 7.67 -12.53
CA THR A 57 7.79 8.64 -13.28
C THR A 57 7.36 8.67 -14.74
N PHE A 58 7.59 9.81 -15.37
CA PHE A 58 7.09 10.12 -16.71
C PHE A 58 8.23 10.67 -17.55
N GLN A 59 8.63 9.93 -18.58
CA GLN A 59 9.73 10.29 -19.47
C GLN A 59 9.22 10.49 -20.90
N LYS A 60 9.77 11.48 -21.60
CA LYS A 60 9.58 11.67 -23.04
C LYS A 60 10.89 12.20 -23.63
N ASP A 61 11.16 11.93 -24.89
CA ASP A 61 12.41 12.30 -25.58
C ASP A 61 12.77 13.81 -25.50
N ASP A 62 11.78 14.68 -25.28
CA ASP A 62 11.95 16.14 -25.09
C ASP A 62 12.00 16.61 -23.62
N GLY A 63 12.14 15.70 -22.65
CA GLY A 63 12.29 15.98 -21.21
C GLY A 63 11.12 15.52 -20.33
N ASP A 64 11.26 15.66 -19.00
CA ASP A 64 10.22 15.32 -18.03
C ASP A 64 9.02 16.27 -18.16
N ILE A 65 7.86 15.73 -18.54
CA ILE A 65 6.64 16.53 -18.80
C ILE A 65 5.79 16.67 -17.54
N GLN A 66 5.89 15.73 -16.61
CA GLN A 66 5.03 15.65 -15.44
C GLN A 66 5.83 15.36 -14.17
N PRO A 67 5.42 15.93 -13.02
CA PRO A 67 6.05 15.63 -11.75
C PRO A 67 5.89 14.15 -11.39
N THR A 68 6.90 13.60 -10.75
CA THR A 68 6.83 12.26 -10.16
C THR A 68 5.65 12.18 -9.20
N GLU A 69 4.85 11.12 -9.34
CA GLU A 69 3.77 10.82 -8.41
C GLU A 69 4.22 9.75 -7.43
N ARG A 70 3.72 9.84 -6.19
CA ARG A 70 3.92 8.80 -5.18
C ARG A 70 2.66 8.62 -4.35
N TRP A 71 2.29 7.38 -4.08
CA TRP A 71 1.08 7.09 -3.30
C TRP A 71 1.24 5.83 -2.46
N ILE A 72 0.33 5.67 -1.49
CA ILE A 72 0.25 4.48 -0.65
C ILE A 72 -0.95 3.66 -1.12
N ALA A 73 -0.72 2.42 -1.53
CA ALA A 73 -1.77 1.49 -1.91
C ALA A 73 -2.09 0.51 -0.78
N CYS A 74 -3.36 0.11 -0.73
CA CYS A 74 -3.94 -0.81 0.25
C CYS A 74 -4.66 -1.93 -0.48
N ASP A 75 -4.06 -3.13 -0.51
CA ASP A 75 -4.71 -4.30 -1.08
C ASP A 75 -5.14 -5.25 0.05
N LEU A 76 -6.42 -5.63 0.08
CA LEU A 76 -6.89 -6.66 1.01
C LEU A 76 -6.58 -8.01 0.41
N LEU A 77 -5.89 -8.86 1.15
CA LEU A 77 -5.62 -10.23 0.76
C LEU A 77 -6.47 -11.16 1.63
N ARG A 78 -7.06 -12.18 1.00
CA ARG A 78 -7.84 -13.21 1.69
C ARG A 78 -7.68 -14.55 0.98
N TYR A 79 -7.52 -15.61 1.76
CA TYR A 79 -7.65 -16.97 1.29
C TYR A 79 -9.11 -17.42 1.39
N GLN A 80 -9.67 -17.89 0.28
CA GLN A 80 -11.03 -18.43 0.23
C GLN A 80 -11.12 -19.48 -0.88
N SER A 81 -11.81 -20.59 -0.60
CA SER A 81 -12.06 -21.65 -1.58
C SER A 81 -10.81 -22.12 -2.32
N ASP A 82 -9.75 -22.41 -1.55
CA ASP A 82 -8.45 -22.85 -2.05
C ASP A 82 -7.70 -21.90 -3.01
N ALA A 83 -8.07 -20.62 -2.95
CA ALA A 83 -7.41 -19.57 -3.72
C ALA A 83 -7.09 -18.36 -2.83
N TRP A 84 -5.96 -17.72 -3.11
CA TRP A 84 -5.71 -16.39 -2.60
C TRP A 84 -6.38 -15.36 -3.52
N GLY A 85 -7.08 -14.42 -2.92
CA GLY A 85 -7.67 -13.30 -3.62
C GLY A 85 -7.20 -11.98 -3.05
N TYR A 86 -7.29 -10.96 -3.89
CA TYR A 86 -7.03 -9.58 -3.53
C TYR A 86 -8.22 -8.68 -3.87
N LYS A 87 -8.28 -7.55 -3.17
CA LYS A 87 -9.20 -6.46 -3.46
C LYS A 87 -8.48 -5.13 -3.22
N ASP A 88 -8.33 -4.37 -4.29
CA ASP A 88 -7.76 -3.03 -4.24
C ASP A 88 -8.70 -2.11 -3.47
N MET A 89 -8.16 -1.38 -2.51
CA MET A 89 -8.88 -0.39 -1.72
C MET A 89 -8.30 0.99 -2.00
N ASP A 90 -9.18 1.93 -2.22
CA ASP A 90 -8.84 3.35 -2.26
C ASP A 90 -8.73 3.89 -0.83
N GLU A 91 -7.97 4.98 -0.65
CA GLU A 91 -7.73 5.66 0.63
C GLU A 91 -9.05 6.07 1.33
N ALA A 92 -10.11 6.31 0.55
CA ALA A 92 -11.44 6.70 1.04
C ALA A 92 -12.39 5.52 1.34
N MET A 93 -12.01 4.28 1.03
CA MET A 93 -12.92 3.13 1.14
C MET A 93 -12.70 2.33 2.42
N GLY A 94 -13.72 2.32 3.28
CA GLY A 94 -13.80 1.48 4.47
C GLY A 94 -13.97 -0.01 4.16
N PRO A 95 -13.59 -0.93 5.08
CA PRO A 95 -13.23 -0.67 6.47
C PRO A 95 -11.85 -0.04 6.63
N TYR A 96 -11.74 0.90 7.57
CA TYR A 96 -10.52 1.69 7.75
C TYR A 96 -9.36 0.83 8.27
N TYR A 97 -8.41 0.53 7.40
CA TYR A 97 -7.17 -0.11 7.79
C TYR A 97 -6.16 0.96 8.22
N TYR A 98 -5.94 1.05 9.53
CA TYR A 98 -4.99 2.02 10.13
C TYR A 98 -3.62 1.40 10.43
N SER A 99 -3.37 0.19 9.93
CA SER A 99 -2.16 -0.56 10.22
C SER A 99 -0.96 -0.15 9.36
N CYS A 100 -1.14 0.80 8.43
CA CYS A 100 -0.10 1.31 7.53
C CYS A 100 1.17 1.71 8.30
N PRO A 101 2.38 1.28 7.92
CA PRO A 101 3.61 1.69 8.58
C PRO A 101 3.83 3.22 8.54
N MET A 102 4.25 3.79 9.67
CA MET A 102 4.59 5.22 9.77
C MET A 102 5.64 5.66 8.72
N LYS A 103 6.64 4.82 8.47
CA LYS A 103 7.67 5.05 7.44
C LYS A 103 7.07 5.31 6.04
N TYR A 104 5.90 4.75 5.73
CA TYR A 104 5.28 4.94 4.42
C TYR A 104 4.66 6.34 4.31
N LEU A 105 4.13 6.88 5.41
CA LEU A 105 3.65 8.26 5.47
C LEU A 105 4.82 9.26 5.25
N GLU A 106 6.00 8.94 5.79
CA GLU A 106 7.23 9.71 5.57
C GLU A 106 7.74 9.60 4.13
N MET A 107 7.56 8.45 3.48
CA MET A 107 7.93 8.24 2.08
C MET A 107 7.04 9.02 1.11
N VAL A 108 5.82 9.37 1.51
CA VAL A 108 4.85 10.07 0.67
C VAL A 108 4.41 11.37 1.36
N PRO A 109 5.24 12.42 1.50
CA PRO A 109 4.85 13.66 2.17
C PRO A 109 3.61 14.31 1.53
N MET A 110 2.68 14.79 2.35
CA MET A 110 1.40 15.37 1.91
C MET A 110 1.59 16.67 1.11
N ASP A 111 2.61 17.46 1.47
CA ASP A 111 2.97 18.72 0.80
C ASP A 111 3.48 18.49 -0.63
N GLN A 112 4.05 17.32 -0.91
CA GLN A 112 4.61 16.98 -2.21
C GLN A 112 3.65 16.13 -3.07
N PHE A 113 3.02 15.12 -2.48
CA PHE A 113 2.26 14.11 -3.24
C PHE A 113 0.76 14.07 -2.90
N GLY A 114 0.32 14.86 -1.91
CA GLY A 114 -1.07 14.85 -1.45
C GLY A 114 -1.47 13.54 -0.74
N GLY A 115 -2.76 13.24 -0.79
CA GLY A 115 -3.40 12.09 -0.13
C GLY A 115 -4.53 12.50 0.82
N ASN A 116 -5.02 11.54 1.60
CA ASN A 116 -6.12 11.77 2.55
C ASN A 116 -5.61 12.15 3.96
N THR A 117 -5.75 13.41 4.35
CA THR A 117 -5.34 13.92 5.68
C THR A 117 -6.02 13.20 6.84
N GLU A 118 -7.33 13.01 6.78
CA GLU A 118 -8.13 12.38 7.84
C GLU A 118 -7.68 10.92 8.07
N TRP A 119 -7.43 10.18 6.99
CA TRP A 119 -6.90 8.83 7.09
C TRP A 119 -5.48 8.81 7.68
N ARG A 120 -4.60 9.74 7.31
CA ARG A 120 -3.25 9.78 7.89
C ARG A 120 -3.29 10.08 9.39
N GLU A 121 -4.10 11.06 9.81
CA GLU A 121 -4.27 11.37 11.23
C GLU A 121 -4.77 10.16 12.03
N THR A 122 -5.73 9.41 11.49
CA THR A 122 -6.22 8.19 12.14
C THR A 122 -5.18 7.07 12.19
N VAL A 123 -4.29 6.94 11.18
CA VAL A 123 -3.11 6.06 11.23
C VAL A 123 -2.18 6.49 12.36
N HIS A 124 -1.84 7.78 12.48
CA HIS A 124 -1.02 8.32 13.57
C HIS A 124 -1.61 7.95 14.94
N SER A 125 -2.89 8.24 15.16
CA SER A 125 -3.58 7.91 16.42
C SER A 125 -3.65 6.40 16.69
N HIS A 126 -3.75 5.56 15.65
CA HIS A 126 -3.71 4.10 15.80
C HIS A 126 -2.35 3.63 16.34
N HIS A 127 -1.25 4.10 15.76
CA HIS A 127 0.09 3.73 16.23
C HIS A 127 0.39 4.27 17.62
N GLU A 128 -0.02 5.49 17.92
CA GLU A 128 0.15 6.06 19.26
C GLU A 128 -0.58 5.21 20.31
N ARG A 129 -1.86 4.89 20.10
CA ARG A 129 -2.64 4.02 21.00
C ARG A 129 -1.97 2.66 21.19
N ARG A 130 -1.42 2.06 20.12
CA ARG A 130 -0.70 0.78 20.23
C ARG A 130 0.61 0.90 21.00
N ARG A 131 1.36 1.99 20.83
CA ARG A 131 2.59 2.26 21.58
C ARG A 131 2.29 2.44 23.07
N GLN A 132 1.25 3.21 23.40
CA GLN A 132 0.79 3.40 24.78
C GLN A 132 0.39 2.07 25.43
N LYS A 133 -0.43 1.25 24.75
CA LYS A 133 -0.81 -0.09 25.26
C LYS A 133 0.39 -0.97 25.56
N ARG A 134 1.39 -1.01 24.67
CA ARG A 134 2.62 -1.79 24.89
C ARG A 134 3.42 -1.29 26.10
N ARG A 135 3.52 0.02 26.26
CA ARG A 135 4.20 0.64 27.42
C ARG A 135 3.49 0.30 28.73
N ASN A 136 2.17 0.38 28.76
CA ASN A 136 1.40 0.07 29.97
C ASN A 136 1.54 -1.41 30.35
N ALA A 137 1.43 -2.33 29.39
CA ALA A 137 1.64 -3.76 29.65
C ALA A 137 3.04 -4.08 30.18
N GLN A 138 4.07 -3.35 29.73
CA GLN A 138 5.44 -3.51 30.22
C GLN A 138 5.61 -3.02 31.66
N ILE A 139 4.91 -1.94 32.05
CA ILE A 139 4.89 -1.44 33.43
C ILE A 139 4.14 -2.40 34.36
N GLU A 140 3.03 -3.00 33.91
CA GLU A 140 2.26 -3.98 34.69
C GLU A 140 2.96 -5.34 34.87
N SER A 141 3.96 -5.63 34.03
CA SER A 141 4.72 -6.90 34.05
C SER A 141 6.08 -6.80 34.76
N ALA A 142 6.42 -5.63 35.30
CA ALA A 142 7.69 -5.34 35.98
C ALA A 142 7.46 -5.12 37.49
#